data_AF-A0A2U3MX87-F1
#
_entry.id   AF-A0A2U3MX87-F1
#
_cell.length_a   1.000
_cell.length_b   1.000
_cell.length_c   1.000
_cell.angle_alpha   90.00
_cell.angle_beta   90.00
_cell.angle_gamma   90.00
#
_symmetry.space_group_name_H-M   'P 1'
#
loop_
_entity.id
_entity.type
_entity.pdbx_description
1 polymer ?
#
loop_
_entity_poly.entity_id
_entity_poly.type
_entity_poly.pdbx_seq_one_letter_code
_entity_poly.pdbx_strand_id
1 'polypeptide(L)'
;MASKYKKFPMKTIKDWESEDWVVFGEHQTQVGLPLYKGRIYGETYGHYAVILTKELVDFIKNSDLKLAELTLSLCISKDILACFKRRLNIQRKMHIPDYAWIEQHQEELMSLKKKQLQEFFQITAGQVDYRRNLLKRMKKDIK
;
A
#
# COMPACT_ATOMS: atom_id res chain seq x y z
N MET A 1 -35.25 -8.38 20.42
CA MET A 1 -34.01 -9.11 20.76
C MET A 1 -33.52 -9.82 19.50
N ALA A 2 -32.46 -9.32 18.85
CA ALA A 2 -31.96 -9.94 17.62
C ALA A 2 -31.22 -11.25 17.98
N SER A 3 -31.78 -12.38 17.58
CA SER A 3 -31.14 -13.69 17.67
C SER A 3 -29.75 -13.62 17.01
N LYS A 4 -28.69 -13.78 17.80
CA LYS A 4 -27.31 -13.90 17.29
C LYS A 4 -27.20 -15.27 16.62
N TYR A 5 -27.48 -15.35 15.32
CA TYR A 5 -27.29 -16.57 14.54
C TYR A 5 -25.86 -17.09 14.72
N LYS A 6 -25.75 -18.35 15.18
CA LYS A 6 -24.47 -19.05 15.31
C LYS A 6 -23.94 -19.29 13.89
N LYS A 7 -22.79 -18.69 13.55
CA LYS A 7 -22.15 -18.91 12.25
C LYS A 7 -21.49 -20.28 12.27
N PHE A 8 -21.85 -21.13 11.32
CA PHE A 8 -21.26 -22.46 11.16
C PHE A 8 -20.07 -22.39 10.20
N PRO A 9 -18.99 -23.13 10.48
CA PRO A 9 -17.86 -23.21 9.57
C PRO A 9 -18.28 -23.89 8.27
N MET A 10 -17.88 -23.32 7.14
CA MET A 10 -18.19 -23.83 5.81
C MET A 10 -17.13 -24.84 5.34
N LYS A 11 -15.86 -24.42 5.38
CA LYS A 11 -14.69 -25.19 4.93
C LYS A 11 -13.42 -24.66 5.58
N THR A 12 -12.35 -25.43 5.50
CA THR A 12 -10.99 -24.97 5.83
C THR A 12 -10.23 -24.71 4.54
N ILE A 13 -9.54 -23.58 4.45
CA ILE A 13 -8.68 -23.23 3.32
C ILE A 13 -7.31 -22.80 3.82
N LYS A 14 -6.32 -22.84 2.94
CA LYS A 14 -5.00 -22.25 3.21
C LYS A 14 -4.93 -20.82 2.68
N ASP A 15 -4.29 -19.96 3.45
CA ASP A 15 -3.90 -18.63 2.98
C ASP A 15 -2.61 -18.68 2.13
N TRP A 16 -2.13 -17.53 1.69
CA TRP A 16 -0.93 -17.42 0.87
C TRP A 16 0.37 -17.83 1.58
N GLU A 17 0.40 -17.88 2.92
CA GLU A 17 1.52 -18.34 3.75
C GLU A 17 1.36 -19.82 4.16
N SER A 18 0.36 -20.52 3.61
CA SER A 18 0.00 -21.91 3.94
C SER A 18 -0.60 -22.11 5.34
N GLU A 19 -1.02 -21.03 6.01
CA GLU A 19 -1.74 -21.07 7.27
C GLU A 19 -3.18 -21.56 7.04
N ASP A 20 -3.69 -22.40 7.94
CA ASP A 20 -5.05 -22.94 7.84
C ASP A 20 -6.07 -21.98 8.43
N TRP A 21 -7.15 -21.72 7.68
CA TRP A 21 -8.22 -20.81 8.05
C TRP A 21 -9.57 -21.48 7.93
N VAL A 22 -10.43 -21.25 8.93
CA VAL A 22 -11.83 -21.69 8.91
C VAL A 22 -12.69 -20.60 8.28
N VAL A 23 -13.37 -20.94 7.18
CA VAL A 23 -14.21 -20.04 6.40
C VAL A 23 -15.63 -20.02 6.95
N PHE A 24 -16.21 -18.82 7.09
CA PHE A 24 -17.59 -18.60 7.53
C PHE A 24 -18.40 -17.75 6.54
N GLY A 25 -17.77 -17.27 5.47
CA GLY A 25 -18.41 -16.54 4.39
C GLY A 25 -17.57 -16.55 3.14
N GLU A 26 -18.25 -16.58 2.00
CA GLU A 26 -17.67 -16.55 0.66
C GLU A 26 -18.47 -15.53 -0.17
N HIS A 27 -17.76 -14.69 -0.92
CA HIS A 27 -18.37 -13.75 -1.86
C HIS A 27 -17.58 -13.73 -3.16
N GLN A 28 -18.27 -13.60 -4.28
CA GLN A 28 -17.62 -13.48 -5.59
C GLN A 28 -17.29 -12.03 -5.90
N THR A 29 -16.04 -11.79 -6.28
CA THR A 29 -15.57 -10.47 -6.72
C THR A 29 -16.01 -10.17 -8.16
N GLN A 30 -15.88 -8.92 -8.61
CA GLN A 30 -16.22 -8.56 -10.00
C GLN A 30 -15.32 -9.25 -11.03
N VAL A 31 -14.12 -9.65 -10.61
CA VAL A 31 -13.15 -10.38 -11.45
C VAL A 31 -13.30 -11.90 -11.37
N GLY A 32 -14.34 -12.40 -10.69
CA GLY A 32 -14.62 -13.83 -10.58
C GLY A 32 -13.71 -14.59 -9.61
N LEU A 33 -12.89 -13.88 -8.82
CA LEU A 33 -12.09 -14.48 -7.76
C LEU A 33 -12.93 -14.61 -6.48
N PRO A 34 -12.85 -15.75 -5.77
CA PRO A 34 -13.56 -15.93 -4.52
C PRO A 34 -12.89 -15.15 -3.39
N LEU A 35 -13.67 -14.36 -2.67
CA LEU A 35 -13.26 -13.67 -1.45
C LEU A 35 -13.78 -14.42 -0.23
N TYR A 36 -12.85 -14.93 0.58
CA TYR A 36 -13.18 -15.67 1.78
C TYR A 36 -13.10 -14.82 3.04
N LYS A 37 -14.04 -15.03 3.95
CA LYS A 37 -14.04 -14.41 5.27
C LYS A 37 -14.06 -15.48 6.35
N GLY A 38 -13.11 -15.41 7.27
CA GLY A 38 -12.90 -16.46 8.26
C GLY A 38 -12.01 -16.04 9.41
N ARG A 39 -11.47 -17.04 10.10
CA ARG A 39 -10.51 -16.90 11.20
C ARG A 39 -9.46 -17.99 11.09
N ILE A 40 -8.33 -17.81 11.76
CA ILE A 40 -7.26 -18.81 11.82
C ILE A 40 -7.80 -20.08 12.47
N TYR A 41 -7.37 -21.24 11.96
CA TYR A 41 -7.74 -22.54 12.50
C TYR A 41 -7.22 -22.68 13.94
N GLY A 42 -8.09 -23.13 14.84
CA GLY A 42 -7.78 -23.24 16.27
C GLY A 42 -8.12 -21.99 17.10
N GLU A 43 -8.38 -20.83 16.49
CA GLU A 43 -8.85 -19.66 17.24
C GLU A 43 -10.35 -19.73 17.54
N THR A 44 -10.69 -19.73 18.83
CA THR A 44 -12.09 -19.79 19.30
C THR A 44 -12.73 -18.42 19.39
N TYR A 45 -11.94 -17.37 19.63
CA TYR A 45 -12.35 -15.98 19.82
C TYR A 45 -11.61 -15.07 18.83
N GLY A 46 -12.26 -14.01 18.35
CA GLY A 46 -11.65 -13.07 17.41
C GLY A 46 -12.63 -12.50 16.38
N HIS A 47 -12.20 -11.46 15.67
CA HIS A 47 -12.95 -10.90 14.56
C HIS A 47 -12.70 -11.69 13.27
N TYR A 48 -13.75 -11.90 12.49
CA TYR A 48 -13.60 -12.48 11.16
C TYR A 48 -12.84 -11.54 10.23
N ALA A 49 -11.75 -12.01 9.64
CA ALA A 49 -10.93 -11.30 8.68
C ALA A 49 -11.15 -11.82 7.25
N VAL A 50 -10.82 -11.00 6.26
CA VAL A 50 -10.74 -11.45 4.87
C VAL A 50 -9.44 -12.24 4.69
N ILE A 51 -9.55 -13.43 4.13
CA ILE A 51 -8.43 -14.36 3.96
C ILE A 51 -7.70 -13.99 2.67
N LEU A 52 -6.39 -13.76 2.77
CA LEU A 52 -5.54 -13.46 1.63
C LEU A 52 -5.10 -14.78 0.97
N THR A 53 -5.87 -15.25 -0.01
CA THR A 53 -5.55 -16.47 -0.75
C THR A 53 -4.46 -16.24 -1.79
N LYS A 54 -3.82 -17.32 -2.24
CA LYS A 54 -2.79 -17.26 -3.29
C LYS A 54 -3.27 -16.59 -4.58
N GLU A 55 -4.50 -16.90 -5.01
CA GLU A 55 -5.12 -16.29 -6.20
C GLU A 55 -5.27 -14.76 -6.06
N LEU A 56 -5.66 -14.28 -4.88
CA LEU A 56 -5.74 -12.84 -4.60
C LEU A 56 -4.34 -12.21 -4.59
N VAL A 57 -3.34 -12.89 -4.06
CA VAL A 57 -1.94 -12.41 -4.10
C VAL A 57 -1.44 -12.28 -5.53
N ASP A 58 -1.66 -13.31 -6.35
CA ASP A 58 -1.22 -13.32 -7.75
C ASP A 58 -1.92 -12.22 -8.53
N PHE A 59 -3.22 -12.00 -8.31
CA PHE A 59 -3.96 -10.89 -8.91
C PHE A 59 -3.41 -9.53 -8.48
N ILE A 60 -3.22 -9.29 -7.18
CA ILE A 60 -2.71 -8.02 -6.65
C ILE A 60 -1.29 -7.72 -7.14
N LYS A 61 -0.43 -8.74 -7.28
CA LYS A 61 0.96 -8.56 -7.74
C LYS A 61 1.07 -8.33 -9.24
N ASN A 62 0.24 -8.97 -10.04
CA ASN A 62 0.28 -8.89 -11.50
C ASN A 62 -0.62 -7.79 -12.08
N SER A 63 -1.42 -7.13 -11.25
CA SER A 63 -2.29 -6.03 -11.69
C SER A 63 -1.54 -4.71 -11.80
N ASP A 64 -1.65 -4.05 -12.96
CA ASP A 64 -1.24 -2.65 -13.15
C ASP A 64 -2.31 -1.63 -12.69
N LEU A 65 -3.41 -2.13 -12.12
CA LEU A 65 -4.57 -1.34 -11.72
C LEU A 65 -4.26 -0.35 -10.59
N LYS A 66 -4.91 0.82 -10.66
CA LYS A 66 -4.82 1.81 -9.58
C LYS A 66 -5.53 1.29 -8.33
N LEU A 67 -5.19 1.86 -7.17
CA LEU A 67 -5.77 1.45 -5.87
C LEU A 67 -7.31 1.45 -5.88
N ALA A 68 -7.94 2.46 -6.50
CA ALA A 68 -9.39 2.58 -6.55
C ALA A 68 -10.05 1.49 -7.42
N GLU A 69 -9.46 1.20 -8.57
CA GLU A 69 -9.91 0.13 -9.47
C GLU A 69 -9.74 -1.24 -8.80
N LEU A 70 -8.63 -1.45 -8.10
CA LEU A 70 -8.41 -2.67 -7.32
C LEU A 70 -9.47 -2.89 -6.24
N THR A 71 -9.81 -1.85 -5.47
CA THR A 71 -10.86 -1.97 -4.43
C THR A 71 -12.22 -2.31 -5.02
N LEU A 72 -12.55 -1.76 -6.19
CA LEU A 72 -13.80 -2.07 -6.89
C LEU A 72 -13.79 -3.51 -7.42
N SER A 73 -12.72 -3.89 -8.10
CA SER A 73 -12.57 -5.22 -8.71
C SER A 73 -12.66 -6.35 -7.69
N LEU A 74 -12.03 -6.17 -6.52
CA LEU A 74 -11.98 -7.15 -5.44
C LEU A 74 -13.13 -7.00 -4.42
N CYS A 75 -14.02 -6.01 -4.59
CA CYS A 75 -15.11 -5.73 -3.65
C CYS A 75 -14.63 -5.58 -2.18
N ILE A 76 -13.45 -4.99 -1.96
CA ILE A 76 -12.87 -4.78 -0.62
C ILE A 76 -12.66 -3.31 -0.31
N SER A 77 -12.65 -2.96 0.98
CA SER A 77 -12.32 -1.61 1.41
C SER A 77 -10.84 -1.26 1.15
N LYS A 78 -10.55 0.04 1.06
CA LYS A 78 -9.18 0.55 0.92
C LYS A 78 -8.27 0.08 2.07
N ASP A 79 -8.81 -0.02 3.28
CA ASP A 79 -8.05 -0.43 4.46
C ASP A 79 -7.63 -1.90 4.39
N ILE A 80 -8.52 -2.79 3.94
CA ILE A 80 -8.21 -4.21 3.74
C ILE A 80 -7.13 -4.35 2.66
N LEU A 81 -7.30 -3.66 1.52
CA LEU A 81 -6.31 -3.69 0.44
C LEU A 81 -4.95 -3.13 0.90
N ALA A 82 -4.93 -2.08 1.72
CA ALA A 82 -3.71 -1.54 2.29
C ALA A 82 -3.01 -2.53 3.23
N CYS A 83 -3.77 -3.25 4.07
CA CYS A 83 -3.23 -4.32 4.91
C CYS A 83 -2.64 -5.46 4.07
N PHE A 84 -3.30 -5.87 2.98
CA PHE A 84 -2.77 -6.88 2.07
C PHE A 84 -1.49 -6.42 1.40
N LYS A 85 -1.44 -5.20 0.85
CA LYS A 85 -0.22 -4.66 0.24
C LYS A 85 0.94 -4.56 1.23
N ARG A 86 0.67 -4.20 2.49
CA ARG A 86 1.68 -4.21 3.57
C ARG A 86 2.21 -5.62 3.84
N ARG A 87 1.32 -6.61 3.99
CA ARG A 87 1.69 -8.02 4.18
C ARG A 87 2.53 -8.57 3.04
N LEU A 88 2.19 -8.22 1.80
CA LEU A 88 2.92 -8.63 0.60
C LEU A 88 4.20 -7.82 0.35
N ASN A 89 4.54 -6.89 1.24
CA ASN A 89 5.63 -5.93 1.08
C ASN A 89 5.60 -5.17 -0.27
N ILE A 90 4.40 -4.97 -0.83
CA ILE A 90 4.15 -4.15 -2.02
C ILE A 90 4.05 -2.70 -1.53
N GLN A 91 5.16 -2.17 -1.06
CA GLN A 91 5.26 -0.77 -0.68
C GLN A 91 5.41 0.06 -1.95
N ARG A 92 4.64 1.15 -2.07
CA ARG A 92 5.05 2.24 -2.96
C ARG A 92 6.41 2.68 -2.45
N LYS A 93 7.45 2.68 -3.31
CA LYS A 93 8.72 3.32 -2.99
C LYS A 93 8.39 4.74 -2.53
N MET A 94 8.46 5.00 -1.23
CA MET A 94 8.36 6.36 -0.74
C MET A 94 9.54 7.08 -1.36
N HIS A 95 9.27 8.15 -2.09
CA HIS A 95 10.33 9.04 -2.53
C HIS A 95 10.84 9.74 -1.28
N ILE A 96 11.89 9.18 -0.68
CA ILE A 96 12.61 9.81 0.42
C ILE A 96 13.35 10.99 -0.20
N PRO A 97 13.08 12.23 0.25
CA PRO A 97 13.83 13.39 -0.23
C PRO A 97 15.32 13.19 0.06
N ASP A 98 16.16 13.47 -0.93
CA ASP A 98 17.62 13.37 -0.78
C ASP A 98 18.16 14.61 -0.04
N TYR A 99 18.00 14.60 1.28
CA TYR A 99 18.42 15.69 2.15
C TYR A 99 19.93 15.90 2.12
N ALA A 100 20.72 14.83 2.05
CA ALA A 100 22.18 14.89 2.01
C ALA A 100 22.67 15.66 0.77
N TRP A 101 22.08 15.38 -0.40
CA TRP A 101 22.39 16.12 -1.62
C TRP A 101 22.04 17.61 -1.50
N ILE A 102 20.92 17.93 -0.86
CA ILE A 102 20.46 19.32 -0.70
C ILE A 102 21.37 20.10 0.25
N GLU A 103 21.85 19.47 1.33
CA GLU A 103 22.82 20.09 2.25
C GLU A 103 24.16 20.34 1.55
N GLN A 104 24.66 19.34 0.81
CA GLN A 104 25.93 19.44 0.09
C GLN A 104 25.90 20.56 -0.97
N HIS A 105 24.76 20.77 -1.63
CA HIS A 105 24.62 21.74 -2.73
C HIS A 105 23.77 22.97 -2.37
N GLN A 106 23.70 23.31 -1.07
CA GLN A 106 22.86 24.39 -0.58
C GLN A 106 23.24 25.76 -1.19
N GLU A 107 24.53 26.02 -1.38
CA GLU A 107 25.02 27.31 -1.88
C GLU A 107 24.67 27.51 -3.34
N GLU A 108 24.84 26.48 -4.17
CA GLU A 108 24.50 26.45 -5.59
C GLU A 108 22.99 26.60 -5.78
N LEU A 109 22.19 25.90 -4.96
CA LEU A 109 20.73 26.00 -4.99
C LEU A 109 20.22 27.41 -4.72
N MET A 110 20.92 28.17 -3.86
CA MET A 110 20.56 29.55 -3.48
C MET A 110 21.07 30.59 -4.47
N SER A 111 22.26 30.38 -5.05
CA SER A 111 22.96 31.38 -5.85
C SER A 111 22.67 31.29 -7.36
N LEU A 112 22.59 30.09 -7.92
CA LEU A 112 22.53 29.90 -9.37
C LEU A 112 21.12 30.12 -9.94
N LYS A 113 21.03 30.49 -11.21
CA LYS A 113 19.73 30.56 -11.90
C LYS A 113 19.21 29.15 -12.22
N LYS A 114 17.89 29.03 -12.36
CA LYS A 114 17.22 27.73 -12.59
C LYS A 114 17.76 26.99 -13.82
N LYS A 115 18.06 27.69 -14.91
CA LYS A 115 18.64 27.09 -16.13
C LYS A 115 20.06 26.56 -15.89
N GLN A 116 20.89 27.32 -15.17
CA GLN A 116 22.25 26.90 -14.83
C GLN A 116 22.24 25.63 -13.96
N LEU A 117 21.29 25.52 -13.01
CA LEU A 117 21.14 24.31 -12.19
C LEU A 117 20.67 23.09 -13.01
N GLN A 118 19.82 23.29 -14.01
CA GLN A 118 19.39 22.21 -14.91
C GLN A 118 20.57 21.71 -15.74
N GLU A 119 21.38 22.61 -16.27
CA GLU A 119 22.56 22.28 -17.08
C GLU A 119 23.66 21.62 -16.23
N PHE A 120 23.96 22.18 -15.05
CA PHE A 120 25.07 21.73 -14.20
C PHE A 120 24.81 20.35 -13.57
N PHE A 121 23.59 20.13 -13.07
CA PHE A 121 23.23 18.88 -12.39
C PHE A 121 22.43 17.90 -13.27
N GLN A 122 22.16 18.25 -14.53
CA GLN A 122 21.35 17.46 -15.46
C GLN A 122 19.97 17.07 -14.89
N ILE A 123 19.33 18.01 -14.20
CA ILE A 123 18.05 17.82 -13.51
C ILE A 123 16.95 18.63 -14.20
N THR A 124 15.71 18.19 -14.05
CA THR A 124 14.57 18.89 -14.65
C THR A 124 14.22 20.17 -13.89
N ALA A 125 13.53 21.09 -14.57
CA ALA A 125 13.00 22.31 -13.97
C ALA A 125 12.17 22.05 -12.71
N GLY A 126 11.32 21.00 -12.72
CA GLY A 126 10.50 20.64 -11.57
C GLY A 126 11.33 20.08 -10.40
N GLN A 127 12.39 19.32 -10.69
CA GLN A 127 13.31 18.83 -9.67
C GLN A 127 14.10 19.96 -9.01
N VAL A 128 14.49 21.01 -9.75
CA VAL A 128 15.11 22.21 -9.17
C VAL A 128 14.16 22.91 -8.19
N ASP A 129 12.90 23.13 -8.58
CA ASP A 129 11.91 23.78 -7.72
C ASP A 129 11.62 22.95 -6.46
N TYR A 130 11.49 21.64 -6.63
CA TYR A 130 11.31 20.70 -5.52
C TYR A 130 12.43 20.80 -4.48
N ARG A 131 13.69 20.73 -4.93
CA ARG A 131 14.87 20.82 -4.05
C ARG A 131 15.01 22.18 -3.36
N ARG A 132 14.70 23.28 -4.07
CA ARG A 132 14.67 24.62 -3.46
C ARG A 132 13.59 24.76 -2.39
N ASN A 133 12.41 24.20 -2.63
CA ASN A 133 11.32 24.22 -1.66
C ASN A 133 11.66 23.37 -0.42
N LEU A 134 12.34 22.24 -0.61
CA LEU A 134 12.87 21.45 0.51
C LEU A 134 13.91 22.22 1.31
N LEU A 135 14.89 22.84 0.65
CA LEU A 135 15.90 23.66 1.31
C LEU A 135 15.28 24.78 2.17
N LYS A 136 14.23 25.44 1.66
CA LYS A 136 13.49 26.46 2.41
C LYS A 136 12.80 25.89 3.65
N ARG A 137 12.26 24.67 3.58
CA ARG A 137 11.63 24.00 4.72
C ARG A 137 12.67 23.63 5.78
N MET A 138 13.79 23.03 5.37
CA MET A 138 14.89 22.68 6.28
C MET A 138 15.39 23.91 7.06
N LYS A 139 15.58 25.06 6.39
CA LYS A 139 15.99 26.31 7.06
C LYS A 139 14.93 26.90 8.00
N LYS A 140 13.65 26.56 7.80
CA LYS A 140 12.55 27.04 8.64
C LYS A 140 12.42 26.24 9.93
N ASP A 141 12.74 24.94 9.88
CA ASP A 141 12.63 24.04 11.03
C ASP A 141 13.82 24.15 12.01
N ILE A 142 14.87 24.89 11.64
CA ILE A 142 16.07 25.17 12.47
C ILE A 142 15.90 26.45 13.31
N LYS A 143 14.72 27.10 13.28
CA LYS A 143 14.44 28.37 13.96
C LYS A 143 13.44 28.20 15.10
#